data_AF-A0A2G5P8K5-F1
#
_entry.id   AF-A0A2G5P8K5-F1
#
_cell.length_a   1.000
_cell.length_b   1.000
_cell.length_c   1.000
_cell.angle_alpha   90.00
_cell.angle_beta   90.00
_cell.angle_gamma   90.00
#
_symmetry.space_group_name_H-M   'P 1'
#
loop_
_entity.id
_entity.type
_entity.pdbx_description
1 polymer ?
#
loop_
_entity_poly.entity_id
_entity_poly.type
_entity_poly.pdbx_seq_one_letter_code
_entity_poly.pdbx_strand_id
1 'polypeptide(L)'
;MTTETSPRTRARAVRIAPSGLWTTGAVSVRCGVPLRTVQHAITSGRLPAYTVDTPQGAIYAVRPADARALWGEIPDLDLPAPTELATA
;
A
#
# COMPACT_ATOMS: atom_id res chain seq x y z
N MET A 1 -30.68 39.75 13.34
CA MET A 1 -31.27 38.41 13.18
C MET A 1 -30.25 37.56 12.45
N THR A 2 -29.64 36.61 13.16
CA THR A 2 -28.50 35.78 12.76
C THR A 2 -28.99 34.45 12.18
N THR A 3 -28.43 34.02 11.05
CA THR A 3 -28.45 32.61 10.64
C THR A 3 -27.03 32.18 10.28
N GLU A 4 -26.35 31.63 11.27
CA GLU A 4 -25.06 30.96 11.15
C GLU A 4 -25.31 29.52 10.68
N THR A 5 -25.05 29.24 9.41
CA THR A 5 -25.02 27.87 8.88
C THR A 5 -23.62 27.31 9.12
N SER A 6 -23.41 26.73 10.30
CA SER A 6 -22.21 25.95 10.65
C SER A 6 -22.31 24.54 10.04
N PRO A 7 -21.41 24.13 9.11
CA PRO A 7 -21.30 22.72 8.77
C PRO A 7 -20.71 21.99 9.97
N ARG A 8 -21.50 21.13 10.61
CA ARG A 8 -21.01 20.12 11.57
C ARG A 8 -20.17 19.09 10.79
N THR A 9 -18.94 19.47 10.47
CA THR A 9 -17.88 18.53 10.10
C THR A 9 -17.63 17.69 11.33
N ARG A 10 -18.29 16.53 11.42
CA ARG A 10 -17.87 15.47 12.34
C ARG A 10 -16.44 15.16 11.96
N ALA A 11 -15.49 15.63 12.76
CA ALA A 11 -14.09 15.28 12.65
C ALA A 11 -14.00 13.75 12.75
N ARG A 12 -13.98 13.11 11.58
CA ARG A 12 -13.87 11.67 11.44
C ARG A 12 -12.46 11.35 11.88
N ALA A 13 -12.32 10.69 13.02
CA ALA A 13 -11.02 10.29 13.54
C ALA A 13 -10.28 9.49 12.45
N VAL A 14 -9.32 10.16 11.80
CA VAL A 14 -8.35 9.53 10.92
C VAL A 14 -7.48 8.67 11.84
N ARG A 15 -7.82 7.39 11.95
CA ARG A 15 -6.94 6.43 12.61
C ARG A 15 -5.79 6.18 11.64
N ILE A 16 -4.66 6.82 11.91
CA ILE A 16 -3.39 6.59 11.21
C ILE A 16 -3.15 5.07 11.24
N ALA A 17 -3.04 4.44 10.06
CA ALA A 17 -2.73 3.03 9.98
C ALA A 17 -1.45 2.79 10.80
N PRO A 18 -1.41 1.75 11.66
CA PRO A 18 -0.24 1.48 12.48
C PRO A 18 0.99 1.47 11.58
N SER A 19 1.99 2.28 11.93
CA SER A 19 3.25 2.40 11.21
C SER A 19 3.84 1.01 11.00
N GLY A 20 3.75 0.48 9.79
CA GLY A 20 4.32 -0.84 9.46
C GLY A 20 3.43 -1.81 8.68
N LEU A 21 2.18 -1.48 8.32
CA LEU A 21 1.41 -2.29 7.36
C LEU A 21 1.43 -1.67 5.95
N TRP A 22 1.46 -2.52 4.93
CA TRP A 22 1.39 -2.12 3.53
C TRP A 22 -0.01 -2.36 2.96
N THR A 23 -0.53 -1.42 2.18
CA THR A 23 -1.73 -1.66 1.38
C THR A 23 -1.39 -2.63 0.23
N THR A 24 -2.41 -3.26 -0.36
CA THR A 24 -2.20 -4.13 -1.54
C THR A 24 -1.48 -3.42 -2.68
N GLY A 25 -1.72 -2.11 -2.86
CA GLY A 25 -1.00 -1.28 -3.83
C GLY A 25 0.49 -1.11 -3.47
N ALA A 26 0.79 -0.86 -2.21
CA ALA A 26 2.19 -0.75 -1.75
C ALA A 26 2.95 -2.07 -1.89
N VAL A 27 2.30 -3.21 -1.60
CA VAL A 27 2.86 -4.55 -1.85
C VAL A 27 3.17 -4.75 -3.33
N SER A 28 2.21 -4.39 -4.20
CA SER A 28 2.37 -4.52 -5.66
C SER A 28 3.61 -3.77 -6.16
N VAL A 29 3.81 -2.53 -5.72
CA VAL A 29 4.96 -1.71 -6.12
C VAL A 29 6.27 -2.25 -5.54
N ARG A 30 6.30 -2.55 -4.23
CA ARG A 30 7.56 -2.91 -3.54
C ARG A 30 8.04 -4.33 -3.82
N CYS A 31 7.13 -5.26 -4.07
CA CYS A 31 7.45 -6.64 -4.43
C CYS A 31 7.44 -6.88 -5.94
N GLY A 32 7.11 -5.87 -6.76
CA GLY A 32 7.15 -5.99 -8.23
C GLY A 32 6.11 -6.93 -8.81
N VAL A 33 5.03 -7.18 -8.06
CA VAL A 33 3.99 -8.14 -8.43
C VAL A 33 2.71 -7.41 -8.84
N PRO A 34 1.94 -7.91 -9.83
CA PRO A 34 0.68 -7.30 -10.21
C PRO A 34 -0.33 -7.27 -9.05
N LEU A 35 -1.11 -6.18 -8.93
CA LEU A 35 -2.12 -6.02 -7.89
C LEU A 35 -3.13 -7.19 -7.84
N ARG A 36 -3.54 -7.70 -9.01
CA ARG A 36 -4.43 -8.87 -9.10
C ARG A 36 -3.84 -10.12 -8.45
N THR A 37 -2.52 -10.29 -8.54
CA THR A 37 -1.79 -11.40 -7.94
C THR A 37 -1.79 -11.27 -6.42
N VAL A 38 -1.60 -10.04 -5.91
CA VAL A 38 -1.71 -9.76 -4.48
C VAL A 38 -3.11 -10.06 -3.96
N GLN A 39 -4.15 -9.58 -4.65
CA GLN A 39 -5.54 -9.85 -4.29
C GLN A 39 -5.86 -11.34 -4.32
N HIS A 40 -5.40 -12.07 -5.35
CA HIS A 40 -5.59 -13.51 -5.44
C HIS A 40 -4.87 -14.27 -4.32
N ALA A 41 -3.65 -13.85 -3.95
CA ALA A 41 -2.92 -14.46 -2.83
C ALA A 41 -3.66 -14.27 -1.49
N ILE A 42 -4.32 -13.13 -1.30
CA ILE A 42 -5.16 -12.86 -0.13
C ILE A 42 -6.41 -13.75 -0.15
N THR A 43 -7.16 -13.76 -1.26
CA THR A 43 -8.42 -14.52 -1.34
C THR A 43 -8.22 -16.03 -1.34
N SER A 44 -7.07 -16.51 -1.82
CA SER A 44 -6.67 -17.92 -1.73
C SER A 44 -6.08 -18.32 -0.37
N GLY A 45 -5.92 -17.37 0.56
CA GLY A 45 -5.38 -17.61 1.90
C GLY A 45 -3.86 -17.83 1.96
N ARG A 46 -3.14 -17.61 0.86
CA ARG A 46 -1.67 -17.72 0.82
C ARG A 46 -0.97 -16.52 1.46
N LEU A 47 -1.59 -15.35 1.43
CA LEU A 47 -1.07 -14.14 2.04
C LEU A 47 -2.00 -13.68 3.16
N PRO A 48 -1.54 -13.68 4.42
CA PRO A 48 -2.33 -13.14 5.51
C PRO A 48 -2.51 -11.63 5.33
N ALA A 49 -3.77 -11.20 5.34
CA ALA A 49 -4.15 -9.80 5.25
C ALA A 49 -5.13 -9.42 6.36
N TYR A 50 -5.08 -8.15 6.72
CA TYR A 50 -5.97 -7.49 7.66
C TYR A 50 -6.92 -6.60 6.89
N THR A 51 -8.19 -6.60 7.27
CA THR A 51 -9.15 -5.63 6.76
C THR A 51 -9.07 -4.37 7.62
N VAL A 52 -8.91 -3.21 6.96
CA VAL A 52 -8.88 -1.90 7.59
C VAL A 52 -10.04 -1.09 7.06
N ASP A 53 -10.96 -0.72 7.94
CA ASP A 53 -12.07 0.17 7.59
C ASP A 53 -11.56 1.60 7.39
N THR A 54 -11.70 2.11 6.16
CA THR A 54 -11.30 3.47 5.80
C THR A 54 -12.52 4.34 5.49
N PRO A 55 -12.30 5.66 5.33
CA PRO A 55 -13.36 6.54 4.94
C PRO A 55 -14.14 6.21 3.68
N GLN A 56 -13.45 5.64 2.71
CA GLN A 56 -13.95 5.31 1.39
C GLN A 56 -14.42 3.84 1.27
N GLY A 57 -14.16 3.01 2.28
CA GLY A 57 -14.49 1.58 2.28
C GLY A 57 -13.44 0.74 2.98
N ALA A 58 -13.70 -0.56 3.12
CA ALA A 58 -12.73 -1.50 3.67
C ALA A 58 -11.59 -1.74 2.66
N ILE A 59 -10.34 -1.66 3.12
CA ILE A 59 -9.15 -2.01 2.33
C ILE A 59 -8.40 -3.17 2.98
N TYR A 60 -7.62 -3.90 2.19
CA TYR A 60 -6.70 -4.90 2.71
C TYR A 60 -5.32 -4.29 2.99
N ALA A 61 -4.80 -4.60 4.18
CA ALA A 61 -3.47 -4.28 4.63
C ALA A 61 -2.71 -5.56 4.96
N VAL A 62 -1.44 -5.62 4.59
CA VAL A 62 -0.58 -6.80 4.69
C VAL A 62 0.65 -6.44 5.49
N ARG A 63 1.17 -7.37 6.29
CA ARG A 63 2.46 -7.18 6.95
C ARG A 63 3.59 -7.27 5.93
N PRO A 64 4.56 -6.34 5.93
CA PRO A 64 5.71 -6.37 5.04
C PRO A 64 6.49 -7.69 5.12
N ALA A 65 6.62 -8.26 6.32
CA ALA A 65 7.33 -9.54 6.51
C ALA A 65 6.65 -10.69 5.75
N ASP A 66 5.32 -10.76 5.77
CA ASP A 66 4.57 -11.82 5.07
C ASP A 66 4.65 -11.64 3.55
N ALA A 67 4.56 -10.40 3.07
CA ALA A 67 4.74 -10.08 1.66
C ALA A 67 6.17 -10.42 1.17
N ARG A 68 7.19 -10.07 1.96
CA ARG A 68 8.60 -10.37 1.67
C ARG A 68 8.90 -11.87 1.73
N ALA A 69 8.28 -12.60 2.66
CA ALA A 69 8.42 -14.06 2.72
C ALA A 69 7.84 -14.76 1.49
N LEU A 70 6.77 -14.21 0.92
CA LEU A 70 6.10 -14.80 -0.24
C LEU A 70 6.76 -14.45 -1.58
N TRP A 71 7.19 -13.20 -1.77
CA TRP A 71 7.68 -12.71 -3.06
C TRP A 71 9.10 -12.14 -3.05
N GLY A 72 9.69 -11.96 -1.87
CA GLY A 72 10.89 -11.13 -1.71
C GLY A 72 10.57 -9.64 -1.79
N GLU A 73 11.62 -8.82 -1.67
CA GLU A 73 11.59 -7.40 -2.00
C GLU A 73 12.36 -7.23 -3.30
N ILE A 74 11.88 -6.38 -4.22
CA ILE A 74 12.76 -5.98 -5.32
C ILE A 74 13.90 -5.20 -4.65
N PRO A 75 15.16 -5.66 -4.71
CA PRO A 75 16.25 -4.81 -4.28
C PRO A 75 16.14 -3.53 -5.10
N ASP A 76 16.18 -2.38 -4.45
CA ASP A 76 16.27 -1.09 -5.12
C ASP A 76 17.45 -1.21 -6.08
N LEU A 77 17.15 -1.43 -7.36
CA LEU A 77 18.17 -1.72 -8.34
C LEU A 77 18.86 -0.38 -8.50
N ASP A 78 20.04 -0.24 -7.89
CA ASP A 78 21.01 0.80 -8.19
C ASP A 78 21.36 0.62 -9.66
N LEU A 79 20.50 1.17 -10.52
CA LEU A 79 20.73 1.24 -11.96
C LEU A 79 22.01 2.06 -12.07
N PRO A 80 23.12 1.52 -12.61
CA PRO A 80 24.29 2.34 -12.86
C PRO A 80 23.81 3.52 -13.71
N ALA A 81 24.11 4.74 -13.26
CA ALA A 81 23.82 5.95 -14.01
C ALA A 81 24.23 5.70 -15.47
N PRO A 82 23.40 6.11 -16.46
CA PRO A 82 23.66 5.83 -17.87
C PRO A 82 25.01 6.42 -18.26
N THR A 83 26.06 5.60 -18.15
CA THR A 83 27.42 6.00 -18.43
C THR A 83 27.53 6.02 -19.94
N GLU A 84 27.35 7.22 -20.49
CA GLU A 84 28.10 7.78 -21.61
C GLU A 84 28.74 6.75 -22.55
N LEU A 85 27.91 5.98 -23.27
CA LEU A 85 28.36 5.21 -24.42
C LEU A 85 28.20 6.09 -25.68
N ALA A 86 28.98 7.17 -25.75
CA ALA A 86 29.12 7.98 -26.96
C ALA A 86 30.47 8.72 -26.99
N THR A 87 31.57 7.95 -27.01
CA THR A 87 32.82 8.40 -27.63
C THR A 87 33.56 7.17 -28.13
N ALA A 88 33.48 6.96 -29.43
CA ALA A 88 34.45 6.26 -30.24
C ALA A 88 34.42 6.90 -31.64
#